data_AF-A0A960L507-F1
#
_entry.id   AF-A0A960L507-F1
#
_cell.length_a   1.000
_cell.length_b   1.000
_cell.length_c   1.000
_cell.angle_alpha   90.00
_cell.angle_beta   90.00
_cell.angle_gamma   90.00
#
_symmetry.space_group_name_H-M   'P 1'
#
loop_
_entity.id
_entity.type
_entity.pdbx_description
1 polymer ?
#
loop_
_entity_poly.entity_id
_entity_poly.type
_entity_poly.pdbx_seq_one_letter_code
_entity_poly.pdbx_strand_id
1 'polypeptide(L)'
;MFVRWWLAASRGPCGGPAPAFEGQRALQDEFLAGLGADFRQPWTWEDTLAAHGAWNAHIRRRRTRDAAERPIADILIGAFSLRFGGLVTRNPDDFRRSFPDLEVRVP
;
A
#
# COMPACT_ATOMS: atom_id res chain seq x y z
N MET A 1 -1.80 -14.34 1.06
CA MET A 1 -2.73 -13.79 2.06
C MET A 1 -2.08 -12.56 2.71
N PHE A 2 -2.31 -11.37 2.14
CA PHE A 2 -1.74 -10.07 2.58
C PHE A 2 -2.36 -9.52 3.89
N VAL A 3 -3.23 -10.31 4.53
CA VAL A 3 -4.39 -9.82 5.30
C VAL A 3 -4.06 -9.43 6.74
N ARG A 4 -2.87 -9.73 7.26
CA ARG A 4 -2.55 -9.53 8.69
C ARG A 4 -1.56 -8.38 8.97
N TRP A 5 -1.02 -7.77 7.92
CA TRP A 5 0.12 -6.85 7.96
C TRP A 5 -0.18 -5.46 8.53
N TRP A 6 -1.33 -4.89 8.19
CA TRP A 6 -1.56 -3.46 8.41
C TRP A 6 -2.14 -3.15 9.82
N LEU A 7 -2.73 -4.14 10.50
CA LEU A 7 -3.39 -4.00 11.80
C LEU A 7 -2.44 -3.85 13.00
N ALA A 8 -1.26 -4.49 12.96
CA ALA A 8 -0.35 -4.48 14.10
C ALA A 8 0.51 -3.20 14.17
N ALA A 9 0.80 -2.58 13.02
CA ALA A 9 1.69 -1.43 12.93
C ALA A 9 1.05 -0.08 13.32
N SER A 10 -0.27 -0.02 13.55
CA SER A 10 -1.01 1.24 13.49
C SER A 10 -1.80 1.55 14.77
N ARG A 11 -1.40 1.04 15.93
CA ARG A 11 -2.03 1.40 17.23
C ARG A 11 -1.62 2.79 17.78
N GLY A 12 -0.97 3.66 16.99
CA GLY A 12 -0.59 5.01 17.41
C GLY A 12 -0.69 6.07 16.30
N PRO A 13 -0.73 7.38 16.64
CA PRO A 13 -1.30 8.44 15.79
C PRO A 13 -0.51 8.79 14.51
N CYS A 14 0.73 8.35 14.35
CA CYS A 14 1.57 8.70 13.19
C CYS A 14 2.51 7.56 12.72
N GLY A 15 2.22 6.31 13.06
CA GLY A 15 3.20 5.22 12.91
C GLY A 15 3.08 4.45 11.59
N GLY A 16 4.06 4.63 10.69
CA GLY A 16 4.39 3.56 9.76
C GLY A 16 4.84 2.28 10.50
N PRO A 17 5.16 1.18 9.81
CA PRO A 17 5.65 -0.04 10.47
C PRO A 17 6.89 0.23 11.33
N ALA A 18 7.79 1.10 10.88
CA ALA A 18 9.01 1.40 11.63
C ALA A 18 8.74 1.92 13.07
N PRO A 19 7.91 2.95 13.30
CA PRO A 19 7.53 3.36 14.66
C PRO A 19 6.89 2.26 15.52
N ALA A 20 6.12 1.33 14.95
CA ALA A 20 5.47 0.27 15.71
C ALA A 20 6.42 -0.83 16.21
N PHE A 21 7.58 -0.95 15.57
CA PHE A 21 8.65 -1.87 15.97
C PHE A 21 9.87 -1.10 16.52
N GLU A 22 9.72 0.18 16.88
CA GLU A 22 10.81 1.04 17.37
C GLU A 22 12.02 1.11 16.42
N GLY A 23 11.79 0.95 15.11
CA GLY A 23 12.83 0.87 14.09
C GLY A 23 13.56 -0.48 14.02
N GLN A 24 13.19 -1.46 14.86
CA GLN A 24 13.81 -2.77 14.91
C GLN A 24 13.29 -3.67 13.78
N ARG A 25 14.04 -3.69 12.67
CA ARG A 25 13.70 -4.49 11.49
C ARG A 25 13.56 -5.99 11.79
N ALA A 26 14.37 -6.55 12.70
CA ALA A 26 14.31 -7.98 13.02
C ALA A 26 12.94 -8.38 13.62
N LEU A 27 12.43 -7.59 14.57
CA LEU A 27 11.11 -7.80 15.16
C LEU A 27 9.98 -7.66 14.15
N GLN A 28 10.12 -6.68 13.25
CA GLN A 28 9.22 -6.56 12.11
C GLN A 28 9.25 -7.85 11.28
N ASP A 29 10.41 -8.26 10.75
CA ASP A 29 10.54 -9.46 9.91
C ASP A 29 10.00 -10.73 10.59
N GLU A 30 10.28 -10.95 11.88
CA GLU A 30 9.77 -12.08 12.67
C GLU A 30 8.25 -12.05 12.81
N PHE A 31 7.69 -10.89 13.18
CA PHE A 31 6.25 -10.73 13.29
C PHE A 31 5.58 -11.10 11.97
N LEU A 32 6.12 -10.63 10.85
CA LEU A 32 5.56 -10.83 9.51
C LEU A 32 5.68 -12.28 9.02
N ALA A 33 6.83 -12.91 9.31
CA ALA A 33 7.01 -14.33 9.08
C ALA A 33 5.98 -15.16 9.86
N GLY A 34 5.70 -14.79 11.12
CA GLY A 34 4.66 -15.41 11.95
C GLY A 34 3.23 -15.28 11.42
N LEU A 35 2.97 -14.35 10.50
CA LEU A 35 1.67 -14.21 9.82
C LEU A 35 1.56 -15.07 8.56
N GLY A 36 2.63 -15.77 8.15
CA GLY A 36 2.69 -16.48 6.88
C GLY A 36 2.68 -15.54 5.67
N ALA A 37 3.02 -14.27 5.86
CA ALA A 37 3.06 -13.30 4.79
C ALA A 37 4.44 -13.31 4.13
N ASP A 38 4.48 -13.56 2.82
CA ASP A 38 5.70 -13.36 2.05
C ASP A 38 5.81 -11.91 1.60
N PHE A 39 6.73 -11.18 2.24
CA PHE A 39 7.00 -9.77 2.01
C PHE A 39 8.27 -9.52 1.19
N ARG A 40 8.89 -10.59 0.66
CA ARG A 40 10.10 -10.53 -0.16
C ARG A 40 9.81 -10.68 -1.64
N GLN A 41 8.53 -10.56 -2.00
CA GLN A 41 8.06 -10.66 -3.37
C GLN A 41 8.70 -9.56 -4.23
N PRO A 42 9.27 -9.91 -5.40
CA PRO A 42 9.97 -8.95 -6.23
C PRO A 42 8.98 -7.97 -6.85
N TRP A 43 9.43 -6.73 -7.05
CA TRP A 43 8.75 -5.78 -7.93
C TRP A 43 8.96 -6.21 -9.38
N THR A 44 7.88 -6.26 -10.15
CA THR A 44 7.87 -6.72 -11.55
C THR A 44 7.60 -5.57 -12.52
N TRP A 45 7.78 -5.84 -13.82
CA TRP A 45 7.42 -4.86 -14.84
C TRP A 45 5.92 -4.57 -14.89
N GLU A 46 5.08 -5.55 -14.59
CA GLU A 46 3.62 -5.38 -14.51
C GLU A 46 3.24 -4.34 -13.43
N ASP A 47 3.88 -4.42 -12.26
CA ASP A 47 3.69 -3.46 -11.17
C ASP A 47 4.08 -2.03 -11.63
N THR A 48 5.17 -1.91 -12.41
CA THR A 48 5.58 -0.62 -13.01
C THR A 48 4.54 -0.07 -13.98
N LEU A 49 3.98 -0.90 -14.86
CA LEU A 49 2.97 -0.47 -15.84
C LEU A 49 1.69 0.00 -15.14
N ALA A 50 1.25 -0.72 -14.11
CA ALA A 50 0.10 -0.34 -13.29
C ALA A 50 0.35 0.99 -12.55
N ALA A 51 1.51 1.14 -11.92
CA ALA A 51 1.91 2.37 -11.23
C ALA A 51 1.98 3.56 -12.20
N HIS A 52 2.55 3.36 -13.39
CA HIS A 52 2.63 4.38 -14.43
C HIS A 52 1.23 4.85 -14.87
N GLY A 53 0.30 3.91 -15.10
CA GLY A 53 -1.08 4.21 -15.46
C GLY A 53 -1.79 5.05 -14.40
N ALA A 54 -1.72 4.62 -13.14
CA ALA A 54 -2.31 5.31 -12.00
C ALA A 54 -1.69 6.71 -11.79
N TRP A 55 -0.37 6.84 -11.91
CA TRP A 55 0.33 8.12 -11.82
C TRP A 55 -0.10 9.09 -12.92
N ASN A 56 -0.18 8.63 -14.18
CA ASN A 56 -0.65 9.45 -15.28
C ASN A 56 -2.10 9.93 -15.05
N ALA A 57 -3.00 9.05 -14.59
CA ALA A 57 -4.36 9.42 -14.23
C ALA A 57 -4.42 10.46 -13.10
N HIS A 58 -3.59 10.30 -12.06
CA HIS A 58 -3.44 11.28 -10.99
C HIS A 58 -2.96 12.64 -11.52
N ILE A 59 -1.92 12.69 -12.35
CA ILE A 59 -1.40 13.95 -12.92
C ILE A 59 -2.45 14.64 -13.79
N ARG A 60 -3.22 13.90 -14.59
CA ARG A 60 -4.33 14.46 -15.37
C ARG A 60 -5.37 15.14 -14.49
N ARG A 61 -5.76 14.51 -13.36
CA ARG A 61 -6.68 15.10 -12.36
C ARG A 61 -6.08 16.28 -11.60
N ARG A 62 -4.77 16.29 -11.37
CA ARG A 62 -4.09 17.40 -10.70
C ARG A 62 -4.06 18.66 -11.55
N ARG A 63 -3.93 18.51 -12.87
CA ARG A 63 -3.95 19.65 -13.80
C ARG A 63 -5.28 20.41 -13.81
N THR A 64 -6.38 19.76 -13.39
CA THR A 64 -7.70 20.39 -13.22
C THR A 64 -7.92 21.02 -11.82
N ARG A 65 -6.84 21.24 -11.04
CA ARG A 65 -6.81 21.83 -9.67
C ARG A 65 -7.50 21.02 -8.55
N ASP A 66 -7.76 19.73 -8.78
CA ASP A 66 -8.64 18.93 -7.91
C ASP A 66 -7.96 17.70 -7.27
N ALA A 67 -6.66 17.81 -6.98
CA ALA A 67 -5.89 16.71 -6.39
C ALA A 67 -5.00 17.17 -5.22
N ALA A 68 -5.08 16.40 -4.13
CA ALA A 68 -4.27 16.50 -2.92
C ALA A 68 -2.78 16.18 -3.17
N GLU A 69 -2.00 16.15 -2.07
CA GLU A 69 -0.56 15.85 -2.00
C GLU A 69 -0.14 14.61 -2.83
N ARG A 70 1.14 14.53 -3.24
CA ARG A 70 1.66 13.50 -4.15
C ARG A 70 1.53 12.09 -3.53
N PRO A 71 0.61 11.24 -4.00
CA PRO A 71 0.32 9.95 -3.38
C PRO A 71 1.23 8.86 -3.97
N ILE A 72 2.53 9.14 -4.05
CA ILE A 72 3.46 8.23 -4.75
C ILE A 72 3.55 6.89 -4.02
N ALA A 73 3.55 6.91 -2.68
CA ALA A 73 3.56 5.70 -1.86
C ALA A 73 2.29 4.86 -2.12
N ASP A 74 1.11 5.49 -2.08
CA ASP A 74 -0.16 4.79 -2.32
C ASP A 74 -0.25 4.23 -3.74
N ILE A 75 0.30 4.95 -4.73
CA ILE A 75 0.39 4.46 -6.10
C ILE A 75 1.27 3.21 -6.20
N LEU A 76 2.44 3.21 -5.56
CA LEU A 76 3.33 2.05 -5.59
C LEU A 76 2.72 0.86 -4.82
N ILE A 77 2.12 1.11 -3.65
CA ILE A 77 1.47 0.08 -2.84
C ILE A 77 0.27 -0.51 -3.59
N GLY A 78 -0.59 0.34 -4.17
CA GLY A 78 -1.77 -0.12 -4.90
C GLY A 78 -1.41 -0.92 -6.15
N ALA A 79 -0.43 -0.45 -6.93
CA ALA A 79 0.04 -1.15 -8.12
C ALA A 79 0.59 -2.54 -7.79
N PHE A 80 1.42 -2.64 -6.75
CA PHE A 80 1.93 -3.93 -6.27
C PHE A 80 0.81 -4.86 -5.80
N SER A 81 -0.19 -4.31 -5.11
CA SER A 81 -1.28 -5.08 -4.49
C SER A 81 -2.22 -5.74 -5.51
N LEU A 82 -2.31 -5.19 -6.75
CA LEU A 82 -3.13 -5.78 -7.83
C LEU A 82 -2.71 -7.22 -8.13
N ARG A 83 -1.40 -7.50 -8.11
CA ARG A 83 -0.86 -8.85 -8.38
C ARG A 83 -1.14 -9.87 -7.28
N PHE A 84 -1.48 -9.41 -6.07
CA PHE A 84 -1.70 -10.26 -4.91
C PHE A 84 -3.17 -10.32 -4.47
N GLY A 85 -4.08 -9.85 -5.31
CA GLY A 85 -5.52 -9.96 -5.07
C GLY A 85 -6.08 -8.95 -4.07
N GLY A 86 -5.37 -7.84 -3.82
CA GLY A 86 -5.93 -6.73 -3.03
C GLY A 86 -5.05 -6.19 -1.91
N LEU A 87 -5.59 -5.21 -1.20
CA LEU A 87 -4.94 -4.46 -0.14
C LEU A 87 -5.82 -4.40 1.11
N VAL A 88 -5.21 -4.55 2.29
CA VAL A 88 -5.85 -4.23 3.57
C VAL A 88 -5.34 -2.88 4.07
N THR A 89 -6.22 -1.93 4.33
CA THR A 89 -5.83 -0.59 4.81
C THR A 89 -6.95 0.14 5.57
N ARG A 90 -6.62 1.10 6.45
CA ARG A 90 -7.63 2.03 7.03
C ARG A 90 -7.92 3.26 6.16
N ASN A 91 -7.15 3.53 5.11
CA ASN A 91 -7.42 4.63 4.18
C ASN A 91 -7.87 4.11 2.80
N PRO A 92 -8.97 3.34 2.72
CA PRO A 92 -9.35 2.68 1.47
C PRO A 92 -9.67 3.66 0.34
N ASP A 93 -10.13 4.87 0.67
CA ASP A 93 -10.54 5.87 -0.30
C ASP A 93 -9.35 6.44 -1.10
N ASP A 94 -8.16 6.49 -0.50
CA ASP A 94 -6.93 6.93 -1.17
C ASP A 94 -6.55 5.97 -2.32
N PHE A 95 -6.85 4.68 -2.16
CA PHE A 95 -6.56 3.64 -3.14
C PHE A 95 -7.65 3.52 -4.21
N ARG A 96 -8.93 3.55 -3.82
CA ARG A 96 -10.07 3.39 -4.75
C ARG A 96 -10.08 4.42 -5.88
N ARG A 97 -9.62 5.65 -5.63
CA ARG A 97 -9.54 6.72 -6.66
C ARG A 97 -8.49 6.44 -7.73
N SER A 98 -7.42 5.74 -7.36
CA SER A 98 -6.28 5.45 -8.25
C SER A 98 -6.36 4.06 -8.86
N PHE A 99 -6.97 3.11 -8.15
CA PHE A 99 -7.14 1.71 -8.53
C PHE A 99 -8.58 1.26 -8.23
N PRO A 100 -9.53 1.55 -9.13
CA PRO A 100 -10.95 1.25 -8.89
C PRO A 100 -11.23 -0.26 -8.81
N ASP A 101 -10.42 -1.07 -9.50
CA ASP A 101 -10.56 -2.53 -9.54
C ASP A 101 -9.76 -3.25 -8.43
N LEU A 102 -9.03 -2.49 -7.60
CA LEU A 102 -8.29 -3.07 -6.48
C LEU A 102 -9.25 -3.52 -5.39
N GLU A 103 -9.21 -4.79 -5.03
CA GLU A 103 -9.95 -5.28 -3.86
C GLU A 103 -9.34 -4.65 -2.60
N VAL A 104 -10.09 -3.77 -1.92
CA VAL A 104 -9.65 -3.13 -0.69
C VAL A 104 -10.53 -3.58 0.48
N ARG A 105 -9.89 -4.11 1.53
CA ARG A 105 -10.55 -4.49 2.78
C ARG A 105 -10.09 -3.58 3.91
N VAL A 106 -11.04 -3.16 4.74
CA VAL A 106 -10.73 -2.42 5.96
C VAL A 106 -10.54 -3.44 7.09
N PRO A 107 -9.48 -3.30 7.91
CA PRO A 107 -9.24 -4.18 9.05
C PRO A 107 -10.27 -4.09 10.18
#